data_AF-A0AAU3JK89-F1
#
_entry.id   AF-A0AAU3JK89-F1
#
_cell.length_a   1.000
_cell.length_b   1.000
_cell.length_c   1.000
_cell.angle_alpha   90.00
_cell.angle_beta   90.00
_cell.angle_gamma   90.00
#
_symmetry.space_group_name_H-M   'P 1'
#
loop_
_entity.id
_entity.type
_entity.pdbx_description
1 polymer ?
#
loop_
_entity_poly.entity_id
_entity_poly.type
_entity_poly.pdbx_seq_one_letter_code
_entity_poly.pdbx_strand_id
1 'polypeptide(L)'
;MASSSEIYIEATETDPAVRAQVAIRAVHQRLRMGLAAFGEAEPVAGSQSVVHAALVDFCTGELRHHLAAADQTLFAAASGAAETRLLARALRTTTAALDAHIDALAATDHTATGMAIAQVIEAVLDVHLATEETVLLPALAALPGANLPALVTDMLTLLAGGELDHPPVLDVREIPHGQRHPRIFARYGRLDPGESFVLVNNHDPKPLRREFEATHPGTHTWDYIESGPEIWRVRIGMAAVGA
;
A
#
# COMPACT_ATOMS: atom_id res chain seq x y z
N MET A 1 5.63 -37.90 26.41
CA MET A 1 5.23 -36.68 25.69
C MET A 1 6.48 -36.17 24.98
N ALA A 2 6.65 -36.53 23.71
CA ALA A 2 7.78 -36.08 22.91
C ALA A 2 7.38 -34.78 22.22
N SER A 3 8.14 -33.72 22.49
CA SER A 3 8.03 -32.41 21.87
C SER A 3 8.25 -32.54 20.37
N SER A 4 7.28 -32.16 19.55
CA SER A 4 7.44 -32.04 18.11
C SER A 4 8.33 -30.84 17.81
N SER A 5 9.58 -31.09 17.44
CA SER A 5 10.46 -30.06 16.88
C SER A 5 9.87 -29.59 15.56
N GLU A 6 9.40 -28.34 15.52
CA GLU A 6 9.09 -27.65 14.27
C GLU A 6 10.39 -27.52 13.46
N ILE A 7 10.44 -28.18 12.31
CA ILE A 7 11.52 -28.02 11.34
C ILE A 7 11.25 -26.70 10.62
N TYR A 8 12.01 -25.67 10.96
CA TYR A 8 12.03 -24.40 10.22
C TYR A 8 12.82 -24.62 8.93
N ILE A 9 12.12 -24.85 7.81
CA ILE A 9 12.73 -24.87 6.48
C ILE A 9 12.94 -23.40 6.10
N GLU A 10 14.19 -22.95 6.04
CA GLU A 10 14.51 -21.64 5.46
C GLU A 10 13.95 -21.56 4.04
N ALA A 11 13.13 -20.54 3.79
CA ALA A 11 12.58 -20.28 2.47
C ALA A 11 13.73 -20.06 1.46
N THR A 12 13.81 -20.94 0.47
CA THR A 12 14.85 -20.87 -0.57
C THR A 12 14.56 -19.71 -1.54
N GLU A 13 15.54 -19.33 -2.36
CA GLU A 13 15.39 -18.31 -3.43
C GLU A 13 14.23 -18.57 -4.42
N THR A 14 13.68 -19.78 -4.42
CA THR A 14 12.54 -20.17 -5.26
C THR A 14 11.17 -19.89 -4.64
N ASP A 15 11.11 -19.56 -3.35
CA ASP A 15 9.87 -19.23 -2.66
C ASP A 15 9.21 -17.98 -3.32
N PRO A 16 7.94 -18.08 -3.77
CA PRO A 16 7.22 -16.94 -4.34
C PRO A 16 7.21 -15.69 -3.44
N ALA A 17 7.08 -15.85 -2.13
CA ALA A 17 7.07 -14.73 -1.18
C ALA A 17 8.45 -14.07 -1.08
N VAL A 18 9.53 -14.87 -1.08
CA VAL A 18 10.91 -14.34 -1.11
C VAL A 18 11.15 -13.55 -2.40
N ARG A 19 10.71 -14.07 -3.55
CA ARG A 19 10.81 -13.34 -4.84
C ARG A 19 10.01 -12.05 -4.84
N ALA A 20 8.82 -12.04 -4.24
CA ALA A 20 8.01 -10.85 -4.09
C ALA A 20 8.73 -9.78 -3.23
N GLN A 21 9.37 -10.19 -2.13
CA GLN A 21 10.18 -9.29 -1.31
C GLN A 21 11.39 -8.71 -2.06
N VAL A 22 12.09 -9.54 -2.84
CA VAL A 22 13.21 -9.09 -3.68
C VAL A 22 12.75 -8.08 -4.73
N ALA A 23 11.59 -8.29 -5.35
CA ALA A 23 11.05 -7.35 -6.33
C ALA A 23 10.76 -5.97 -5.71
N ILE A 24 10.17 -5.93 -4.51
CA ILE A 24 9.93 -4.67 -3.79
C ILE A 24 11.24 -3.98 -3.40
N ARG A 25 12.22 -4.71 -2.86
CA ARG A 25 13.55 -4.14 -2.56
C ARG A 25 14.22 -3.54 -3.79
N ALA A 26 14.06 -4.17 -4.96
CA ALA A 26 14.59 -3.62 -6.21
C ALA A 26 13.88 -2.32 -6.63
N VAL A 27 12.57 -2.19 -6.40
CA VAL A 27 11.84 -0.92 -6.58
C VAL A 27 12.38 0.15 -5.62
N HIS A 28 12.51 -0.18 -4.34
CA HIS A 28 12.99 0.76 -3.32
C HIS A 28 14.42 1.24 -3.59
N GLN A 29 15.30 0.34 -4.03
CA GLN A 29 16.66 0.69 -4.40
C GLN A 29 16.68 1.69 -5.57
N ARG A 30 15.80 1.54 -6.57
CA ARG A 30 15.69 2.51 -7.66
C ARG A 30 15.25 3.89 -7.17
N LEU A 31 14.27 3.95 -6.26
CA LEU A 31 13.82 5.21 -5.67
C LEU A 31 14.95 5.92 -4.91
N ARG A 32 15.69 5.19 -4.07
CA ARG A 32 16.84 5.71 -3.33
C ARG A 32 17.91 6.25 -4.26
N MET A 33 18.29 5.48 -5.29
CA MET A 33 19.28 5.91 -6.28
C MET A 33 18.81 7.12 -7.08
N GLY A 34 17.53 7.16 -7.47
CA GLY A 34 16.94 8.29 -8.17
C GLY A 34 17.02 9.57 -7.36
N LEU A 35 16.71 9.51 -6.06
CA LEU A 35 16.79 10.67 -5.18
C LEU A 35 18.24 11.09 -4.88
N ALA A 36 19.13 10.14 -4.60
CA ALA A 36 20.54 10.41 -4.32
C ALA A 36 21.28 11.06 -5.51
N ALA A 37 20.88 10.75 -6.74
CA ALA A 37 21.46 11.34 -7.94
C ALA A 37 21.37 12.88 -8.00
N PHE A 38 20.39 13.47 -7.30
CA PHE A 38 20.23 14.93 -7.21
C PHE A 38 21.15 15.57 -6.15
N GLY A 39 21.61 14.81 -5.17
CA GLY A 39 22.54 15.27 -4.13
C GLY A 39 24.03 15.16 -4.51
N GLU A 40 24.36 14.23 -5.41
CA GLU A 40 25.74 13.92 -5.81
C GLU A 40 26.24 14.74 -7.02
N ALA A 41 25.35 15.40 -7.76
CA ALA A 41 25.73 16.15 -8.95
C ALA A 41 26.58 17.39 -8.61
N GLU A 42 27.78 17.51 -9.19
CA GLU A 42 28.58 18.74 -9.05
C GLU A 42 27.77 19.93 -9.61
N PRO A 43 27.64 21.02 -8.84
CA PRO A 43 26.87 22.17 -9.28
C PRO A 43 27.58 22.88 -10.44
N VAL A 44 27.08 22.63 -11.66
CA VAL A 44 27.43 23.45 -12.82
C VAL A 44 26.76 24.82 -12.67
N ALA A 45 27.51 25.90 -12.85
CA ALA A 45 26.96 27.25 -12.74
C ALA A 45 25.75 27.43 -13.67
N GLY A 46 24.57 27.73 -13.10
CA GLY A 46 23.32 27.92 -13.83
C GLY A 46 22.46 26.67 -14.05
N SER A 47 22.87 25.46 -13.64
CA SER A 47 22.06 24.24 -13.79
C SER A 47 21.04 24.02 -12.65
N GLN A 48 21.12 24.82 -11.59
CA GLN A 48 20.33 24.68 -10.35
C GLN A 48 18.82 24.61 -10.58
N SER A 49 18.29 25.45 -11.47
CA SER A 49 16.86 25.46 -11.80
C SER A 49 16.43 24.19 -12.54
N VAL A 50 17.30 23.63 -13.39
CA VAL A 50 17.03 22.38 -14.13
C VAL A 50 17.06 21.18 -13.18
N VAL A 51 18.02 21.13 -12.27
CA VAL A 51 18.13 20.06 -11.25
C VAL A 51 16.91 20.09 -10.33
N HIS A 52 16.48 21.27 -9.87
CA HIS A 52 15.28 21.43 -9.06
C HIS A 52 14.02 20.94 -9.78
N ALA A 53 13.83 21.34 -11.04
CA ALA A 53 12.68 20.89 -11.83
C ALA A 53 12.64 19.36 -12.01
N ALA A 54 13.78 18.74 -12.33
CA ALA A 54 13.87 17.28 -12.48
C ALA A 54 13.62 16.53 -11.16
N LEU A 55 14.07 17.09 -10.03
CA LEU A 55 13.78 16.55 -8.70
C LEU A 55 12.29 16.66 -8.37
N VAL A 56 11.65 17.80 -8.66
CA VAL A 56 10.20 17.98 -8.50
C VAL A 56 9.47 16.92 -9.32
N ASP A 57 9.79 16.78 -10.61
CA ASP A 57 9.17 15.80 -11.51
C ASP A 57 9.30 14.36 -10.98
N PHE A 58 10.49 13.98 -10.50
CA PHE A 58 10.73 12.66 -9.89
C PHE A 58 9.86 12.44 -8.64
N CYS A 59 9.83 13.42 -7.74
CA CYS A 59 9.07 13.35 -6.49
C CYS A 59 7.55 13.33 -6.73
N THR A 60 7.03 14.18 -7.63
CA THR A 60 5.60 14.25 -7.94
C THR A 60 5.13 13.10 -8.82
N GLY A 61 6.04 12.51 -9.60
CA GLY A 61 5.77 11.37 -10.46
C GLY A 61 6.11 10.05 -9.77
N GLU A 62 7.33 9.56 -9.98
CA GLU A 62 7.75 8.21 -9.62
C GLU A 62 7.56 7.91 -8.11
N LEU A 63 7.99 8.81 -7.23
CA LEU A 63 7.86 8.60 -5.79
C LEU A 63 6.39 8.60 -5.33
N ARG A 64 5.59 9.59 -5.76
CA ARG A 64 4.17 9.65 -5.38
C ARG A 64 3.37 8.46 -5.92
N HIS A 65 3.63 8.04 -7.15
CA HIS A 65 3.01 6.84 -7.72
C HIS A 65 3.37 5.58 -6.92
N HIS A 66 4.61 5.47 -6.44
CA HIS A 66 5.01 4.36 -5.58
C HIS A 66 4.25 4.35 -4.25
N LEU A 67 4.19 5.48 -3.56
CA LEU A 67 3.47 5.60 -2.28
C LEU A 67 1.99 5.24 -2.44
N ALA A 68 1.34 5.72 -3.50
CA ALA A 68 -0.05 5.38 -3.83
C ALA A 68 -0.24 3.89 -4.11
N ALA A 69 0.65 3.29 -4.92
CA ALA A 69 0.59 1.87 -5.25
C ALA A 69 0.81 0.97 -4.01
N ALA A 70 1.71 1.35 -3.10
CA ALA A 70 1.94 0.64 -1.84
C ALA A 70 0.70 0.69 -0.94
N ASP A 71 0.02 1.84 -0.88
CA ASP A 71 -1.20 1.98 -0.08
C ASP A 71 -2.35 1.13 -0.61
N GLN A 72 -2.61 1.23 -1.92
CA GLN A 72 -3.67 0.52 -2.63
C GLN A 72 -3.51 -1.01 -2.57
N THR A 73 -2.29 -1.50 -2.37
CA THR A 73 -1.99 -2.95 -2.38
C THR A 73 -1.58 -3.47 -1.00
N LEU A 74 -0.34 -3.19 -0.58
CA LEU A 74 0.26 -3.75 0.62
C LEU A 74 -0.42 -3.25 1.89
N PHE A 75 -0.62 -1.93 2.03
CA PHE A 75 -1.20 -1.36 3.25
C PHE A 75 -2.69 -1.67 3.35
N ALA A 76 -3.40 -1.71 2.22
CA ALA A 76 -4.77 -2.19 2.14
C ALA A 76 -4.89 -3.60 2.72
N ALA A 77 -4.13 -4.58 2.21
CA ALA A 77 -4.14 -5.94 2.73
C ALA A 77 -3.77 -6.03 4.22
N ALA A 78 -2.72 -5.30 4.63
CA ALA A 78 -2.26 -5.24 6.01
C ALA A 78 -3.30 -4.65 6.98
N SER A 79 -4.19 -3.80 6.49
CA SER A 79 -5.23 -3.20 7.34
C SER A 79 -6.32 -4.17 7.76
N GLY A 80 -6.49 -5.27 7.00
CA GLY A 80 -7.47 -6.30 7.28
C GLY A 80 -7.09 -7.30 8.38
N ALA A 81 -5.99 -7.08 9.11
CA ALA A 81 -5.56 -7.98 10.19
C ALA A 81 -5.11 -7.20 11.43
N ALA A 82 -5.46 -7.69 12.62
CA ALA A 82 -5.20 -6.96 13.87
C ALA A 82 -3.69 -6.78 14.14
N GLU A 83 -2.90 -7.76 13.74
CA GLU A 83 -1.45 -7.85 13.92
C GLU A 83 -0.71 -6.80 13.09
N THR A 84 -1.25 -6.41 11.93
CA THR A 84 -0.60 -5.52 10.95
C THR A 84 -1.33 -4.19 10.74
N ARG A 85 -2.56 -4.01 11.22
CA ARG A 85 -3.36 -2.79 11.00
C ARG A 85 -2.75 -1.53 11.61
N LEU A 86 -2.16 -1.63 12.81
CA LEU A 86 -1.49 -0.47 13.43
C LEU A 86 -0.23 -0.07 12.65
N LEU A 87 0.49 -1.04 12.10
CA LEU A 87 1.64 -0.79 11.23
C LEU A 87 1.20 -0.11 9.93
N ALA A 88 0.14 -0.61 9.27
CA ALA A 88 -0.41 0.01 8.07
C ALA A 88 -0.84 1.47 8.34
N ARG A 89 -1.47 1.73 9.49
CA ARG A 89 -1.82 3.10 9.91
C ARG A 89 -0.58 3.99 10.09
N ALA A 90 0.49 3.48 10.69
CA ALA A 90 1.73 4.24 10.86
C ALA A 90 2.41 4.54 9.50
N LEU A 91 2.41 3.57 8.58
CA LEU A 91 2.94 3.74 7.22
C LEU A 91 2.12 4.75 6.41
N ARG A 92 0.79 4.77 6.53
CA ARG A 92 -0.04 5.84 5.94
C ARG A 92 0.26 7.22 6.52
N THR A 93 0.52 7.33 7.82
CA THR A 93 0.92 8.62 8.42
C THR A 93 2.24 9.12 7.84
N THR A 94 3.21 8.23 7.63
CA THR A 94 4.50 8.60 7.02
C THR A 94 4.36 8.92 5.53
N THR A 95 3.49 8.22 4.81
CA THR A 95 3.12 8.54 3.42
C THR A 95 2.52 9.95 3.32
N ALA A 96 1.57 10.29 4.18
CA ALA A 96 0.96 11.62 4.20
C ALA A 96 1.97 12.73 4.52
N ALA A 97 2.97 12.45 5.37
CA ALA A 97 4.07 13.39 5.62
C ALA A 97 4.97 13.57 4.38
N LEU A 98 5.30 12.47 3.69
CA LEU A 98 6.05 12.52 2.43
C LEU A 98 5.29 13.32 1.37
N ASP A 99 3.99 13.09 1.18
CA ASP A 99 3.16 13.84 0.24
C ASP A 99 3.17 15.35 0.54
N ALA A 100 3.03 15.73 1.80
CA ALA A 100 3.09 17.14 2.21
C ALA A 100 4.45 17.78 1.90
N HIS A 101 5.55 17.03 2.06
CA HIS A 101 6.88 17.51 1.69
C HIS A 101 7.08 17.58 0.17
N ILE A 102 6.52 16.64 -0.59
CA ILE A 102 6.53 16.68 -2.07
C ILE A 102 5.74 17.89 -2.56
N ASP A 103 4.57 18.19 -1.98
CA ASP A 103 3.78 19.39 -2.30
C ASP A 103 4.58 20.67 -1.99
N ALA A 104 5.25 20.73 -0.83
CA ALA A 104 6.08 21.87 -0.45
C ALA A 104 7.30 22.06 -1.39
N LEU A 105 7.89 20.96 -1.86
CA LEU A 105 8.98 20.97 -2.84
C LEU A 105 8.50 21.50 -4.19
N ALA A 106 7.33 21.07 -4.66
CA ALA A 106 6.73 21.53 -5.91
C ALA A 106 6.33 23.02 -5.85
N ALA A 107 5.98 23.53 -4.67
CA ALA A 107 5.55 24.92 -4.48
C ALA A 107 6.70 25.92 -4.30
N THR A 108 7.96 25.48 -4.16
CA THR A 108 9.09 26.38 -3.91
C THR A 108 9.88 26.71 -5.17
N ASP A 109 10.13 27.99 -5.40
CA ASP A 109 11.01 28.49 -6.47
C ASP A 109 12.47 28.66 -6.00
N HIS A 110 12.74 28.46 -4.71
CA HIS A 110 14.04 28.71 -4.11
C HIS A 110 14.86 27.42 -4.05
N THR A 111 15.93 27.32 -4.83
CA THR A 111 16.78 26.11 -4.91
C THR A 111 17.29 25.64 -3.54
N ALA A 112 17.79 26.55 -2.70
CA ALA A 112 18.30 26.18 -1.37
C ALA A 112 17.22 25.58 -0.46
N THR A 113 16.00 26.12 -0.52
CA THR A 113 14.84 25.58 0.20
C THR A 113 14.41 24.23 -0.38
N GLY A 114 14.37 24.11 -1.71
CA GLY A 114 14.07 22.86 -2.40
C GLY A 114 15.01 21.73 -2.00
N MET A 115 16.32 21.99 -1.98
CA MET A 115 17.32 21.02 -1.53
C MET A 115 17.13 20.60 -0.06
N ALA A 116 16.81 21.53 0.83
CA ALA A 116 16.55 21.20 2.23
C ALA A 116 15.30 20.31 2.38
N ILE A 117 14.24 20.58 1.61
CA ILE A 117 13.04 19.72 1.57
C ILE A 117 13.38 18.34 1.01
N ALA A 118 14.21 18.27 -0.04
CA ALA A 118 14.66 17.02 -0.64
C ALA A 118 15.36 16.10 0.38
N GLN A 119 16.26 16.67 1.20
CA GLN A 119 16.95 15.93 2.27
C GLN A 119 15.97 15.41 3.33
N VAL A 120 14.92 16.17 3.64
CA VAL A 120 13.85 15.70 4.55
C VAL A 120 13.08 14.54 3.92
N ILE A 121 12.72 14.64 2.63
CA ILE A 121 12.06 13.56 1.88
C ILE A 121 12.93 12.30 1.92
N GLU A 122 14.23 12.42 1.61
CA GLU A 122 15.18 11.30 1.61
C GLU A 122 15.24 10.60 2.97
N ALA A 123 15.41 11.36 4.05
CA ALA A 123 15.50 10.80 5.40
C ALA A 123 14.20 10.09 5.85
N VAL A 124 13.03 10.66 5.55
CA VAL A 124 11.73 10.05 5.89
C VAL A 124 11.48 8.82 5.02
N LEU A 125 11.79 8.91 3.73
CA LEU A 125 11.62 7.82 2.76
C LEU A 125 12.47 6.61 3.15
N ASP A 126 13.72 6.81 3.57
CA ASP A 126 14.58 5.71 3.97
C ASP A 126 14.01 4.90 5.14
N VAL A 127 13.49 5.60 6.16
CA VAL A 127 12.83 4.96 7.31
C VAL A 127 11.53 4.27 6.88
N HIS A 128 10.74 4.90 6.02
CA HIS A 128 9.50 4.33 5.48
C HIS A 128 9.76 3.02 4.74
N LEU A 129 10.63 3.05 3.72
CA LEU A 129 10.98 1.90 2.89
C LEU A 129 11.67 0.79 3.71
N ALA A 130 12.52 1.14 4.68
CA ALA A 130 13.12 0.16 5.59
C ALA A 130 12.07 -0.52 6.46
N THR A 131 11.05 0.22 6.93
CA THR A 131 9.94 -0.34 7.70
C THR A 131 9.11 -1.30 6.85
N GLU A 132 8.85 -0.96 5.58
CA GLU A 132 8.20 -1.87 4.66
C GLU A 132 9.01 -3.16 4.47
N GLU A 133 10.29 -3.03 4.13
CA GLU A 133 11.16 -4.16 3.81
C GLU A 133 11.40 -5.11 4.98
N THR A 134 11.55 -4.57 6.19
CA THR A 134 11.99 -5.34 7.37
C THR A 134 10.85 -5.73 8.28
N VAL A 135 9.70 -5.04 8.22
CA VAL A 135 8.57 -5.29 9.11
C VAL A 135 7.33 -5.69 8.31
N LEU A 136 6.89 -4.87 7.36
CA LEU A 136 5.63 -5.11 6.65
C LEU A 136 5.68 -6.35 5.76
N LEU A 137 6.69 -6.47 4.91
CA LEU A 137 6.74 -7.57 3.93
C LEU A 137 6.88 -8.95 4.60
N PRO A 138 7.71 -9.14 5.65
CA PRO A 138 7.72 -10.40 6.39
C PRO A 138 6.39 -10.68 7.08
N ALA A 139 5.75 -9.65 7.66
CA ALA A 139 4.45 -9.81 8.31
C ALA A 139 3.35 -10.22 7.31
N LEU A 140 3.30 -9.60 6.12
CA LEU A 140 2.38 -9.97 5.05
C LEU A 140 2.65 -11.38 4.48
N ALA A 141 3.92 -11.80 4.40
CA ALA A 141 4.27 -13.15 3.98
C ALA A 141 3.76 -14.22 4.97
N ALA A 142 3.76 -13.91 6.27
CA ALA A 142 3.27 -14.80 7.33
C ALA A 142 1.76 -14.68 7.59
N LEU A 143 1.09 -13.64 7.07
CA LEU A 143 -0.30 -13.33 7.39
C LEU A 143 -1.29 -14.27 6.65
N PRO A 144 -2.12 -15.06 7.36
CA PRO A 144 -3.12 -15.89 6.71
C PRO A 144 -4.10 -15.07 5.87
N GLY A 145 -4.26 -15.46 4.60
CA GLY A 145 -5.18 -14.80 3.67
C GLY A 145 -4.56 -13.65 2.88
N ALA A 146 -3.40 -13.15 3.28
CA ALA A 146 -2.58 -12.31 2.41
C ALA A 146 -1.85 -13.20 1.39
N ASN A 147 -1.85 -12.76 0.12
CA ASN A 147 -1.08 -13.40 -0.93
C ASN A 147 -0.03 -12.40 -1.41
N LEU A 148 1.11 -12.38 -0.71
CA LEU A 148 2.18 -11.40 -0.99
C LEU A 148 2.62 -11.39 -2.47
N PRO A 149 2.84 -12.54 -3.14
CA PRO A 149 3.14 -12.55 -4.57
C PRO A 149 2.09 -11.86 -5.44
N ALA A 150 0.79 -12.07 -5.16
CA ALA A 150 -0.29 -11.41 -5.90
C ALA A 150 -0.32 -9.90 -5.62
N LEU A 151 -0.17 -9.49 -4.35
CA LEU A 151 -0.13 -8.07 -3.98
C LEU A 151 1.04 -7.33 -4.63
N VAL A 152 2.23 -7.95 -4.69
CA VAL A 152 3.39 -7.37 -5.38
C VAL A 152 3.18 -7.32 -6.89
N THR A 153 2.53 -8.33 -7.47
CA THR A 153 2.17 -8.31 -8.91
C THR A 153 1.22 -7.15 -9.21
N ASP A 154 0.21 -6.94 -8.36
CA ASP A 154 -0.70 -5.80 -8.49
C ASP A 154 0.06 -4.47 -8.38
N MET A 155 0.93 -4.33 -7.38
CA MET A 155 1.72 -3.13 -7.18
C MET A 155 2.62 -2.82 -8.39
N LEU A 156 3.30 -3.83 -8.94
CA LEU A 156 4.11 -3.66 -10.14
C LEU A 156 3.27 -3.30 -11.38
N THR A 157 2.02 -3.77 -11.45
CA THR A 157 1.08 -3.39 -12.52
C THR A 157 0.73 -1.91 -12.42
N LEU A 158 0.39 -1.43 -11.22
CA LEU A 158 0.11 -0.01 -10.97
C LEU A 158 1.32 0.88 -11.28
N LEU A 159 2.52 0.47 -10.83
CA LEU A 159 3.76 1.20 -11.10
C LEU A 159 4.10 1.28 -12.61
N ALA A 160 3.62 0.32 -13.41
CA ALA A 160 3.75 0.33 -14.85
C ALA A 160 2.64 1.14 -15.56
N GLY A 161 1.73 1.78 -14.82
CA GLY A 161 0.58 2.52 -15.34
C GLY A 161 -0.58 1.64 -15.80
N GLY A 162 -0.61 0.37 -15.37
CA GLY A 162 -1.71 -0.55 -15.64
C GLY A 162 -2.85 -0.41 -14.63
N GLU A 163 -4.04 -0.85 -15.03
CA GLU A 163 -5.22 -0.92 -14.17
C GLU A 163 -5.35 -2.32 -13.54
N LEU A 164 -5.91 -2.40 -12.34
CA LEU A 164 -6.16 -3.67 -11.66
C LEU A 164 -7.57 -4.17 -11.96
N ASP A 165 -7.73 -5.48 -12.09
CA ASP A 165 -9.06 -6.05 -12.27
C ASP A 165 -9.89 -5.91 -10.99
N HIS A 166 -11.16 -5.57 -11.19
CA HIS A 166 -12.12 -5.25 -10.17
C HIS A 166 -13.38 -6.09 -10.33
N PRO A 167 -13.34 -7.41 -9.99
CA PRO A 167 -14.54 -8.23 -10.09
C PRO A 167 -15.68 -7.63 -9.25
N PRO A 168 -16.88 -7.46 -9.82
CA PRO A 168 -17.98 -6.75 -9.17
C PRO A 168 -18.52 -7.52 -7.95
N VAL A 169 -18.15 -8.79 -7.81
CA VAL A 169 -18.57 -9.67 -6.71
C VAL A 169 -17.35 -10.33 -6.09
N LEU A 170 -17.25 -10.25 -4.77
CA LEU A 170 -16.30 -11.03 -3.96
C LEU A 170 -17.09 -11.98 -3.07
N ASP A 171 -17.09 -13.27 -3.42
CA ASP A 171 -17.68 -14.32 -2.60
C ASP A 171 -16.65 -14.90 -1.63
N VAL A 172 -16.90 -14.73 -0.33
CA VAL A 172 -15.98 -15.16 0.73
C VAL A 172 -16.45 -16.41 1.47
N ARG A 173 -17.55 -17.04 1.04
CA ARG A 173 -18.15 -18.19 1.74
C ARG A 173 -17.19 -19.38 1.82
N GLU A 174 -16.46 -19.63 0.73
CA GLU A 174 -15.44 -20.68 0.62
C GLU A 174 -14.07 -20.29 1.21
N ILE A 175 -13.91 -19.04 1.66
CA ILE A 175 -12.65 -18.55 2.24
C ILE A 175 -12.69 -18.81 3.75
N PRO A 176 -11.63 -19.40 4.36
CA PRO A 176 -11.54 -19.57 5.80
C PRO A 176 -11.71 -18.23 6.54
N HIS A 177 -12.42 -18.23 7.66
CA HIS A 177 -12.82 -17.00 8.37
C HIS A 177 -11.64 -16.05 8.64
N GLY A 178 -10.52 -16.57 9.17
CA GLY A 178 -9.32 -15.78 9.47
C GLY A 178 -8.58 -15.22 8.24
N GLN A 179 -8.94 -15.64 7.03
CA GLN A 179 -8.33 -15.19 5.77
C GLN A 179 -9.20 -14.19 5.00
N ARG A 180 -10.45 -13.96 5.45
CA ARG A 180 -11.42 -13.13 4.71
C ARG A 180 -11.03 -11.65 4.75
N HIS A 181 -10.72 -11.10 5.93
CA HIS A 181 -10.52 -9.66 6.08
C HIS A 181 -9.33 -9.14 5.26
N PRO A 182 -8.12 -9.74 5.29
CA PRO A 182 -7.02 -9.28 4.44
C PRO A 182 -7.39 -9.26 2.95
N ARG A 183 -8.14 -10.25 2.48
CA ARG A 183 -8.62 -10.30 1.09
C ARG A 183 -9.66 -9.23 0.76
N ILE A 184 -10.60 -9.00 1.67
CA ILE A 184 -11.66 -7.98 1.49
C ILE A 184 -11.05 -6.58 1.49
N PHE A 185 -10.11 -6.31 2.41
CA PHE A 185 -9.42 -5.02 2.47
C PHE A 185 -8.49 -4.82 1.28
N ALA A 186 -7.77 -5.85 0.82
CA ALA A 186 -7.02 -5.80 -0.42
C ALA A 186 -7.95 -5.49 -1.62
N ARG A 187 -9.14 -6.13 -1.68
CA ARG A 187 -10.13 -5.84 -2.72
C ARG A 187 -10.65 -4.40 -2.66
N TYR A 188 -10.84 -3.87 -1.45
CA TYR A 188 -11.32 -2.51 -1.23
C TYR A 188 -10.28 -1.45 -1.59
N GLY A 189 -9.00 -1.66 -1.23
CA GLY A 189 -7.92 -0.72 -1.56
C GLY A 189 -7.78 -0.48 -3.05
N ARG A 190 -8.11 -1.50 -3.85
CA ARG A 190 -8.14 -1.43 -5.31
C ARG A 190 -9.22 -0.53 -5.90
N LEU A 191 -10.24 -0.11 -5.15
CA LEU A 191 -11.31 0.73 -5.69
C LEU A 191 -10.84 2.16 -5.93
N ASP A 192 -11.27 2.74 -7.04
CA ASP A 192 -11.22 4.20 -7.23
C ASP A 192 -12.37 4.89 -6.46
N PRO A 193 -12.26 6.21 -6.17
CA PRO A 193 -13.34 6.96 -5.54
C PRO A 193 -14.66 6.83 -6.31
N GLY A 194 -15.72 6.44 -5.61
CA GLY A 194 -17.04 6.20 -6.19
C GLY A 194 -17.28 4.78 -6.69
N GLU A 195 -16.25 3.94 -6.76
CA GLU A 195 -16.41 2.54 -7.13
C GLU A 195 -16.87 1.65 -5.96
N SER A 196 -17.38 0.46 -6.29
CA SER A 196 -17.83 -0.51 -5.30
C SER A 196 -17.78 -1.95 -5.79
N PHE A 197 -17.83 -2.90 -4.86
CA PHE A 197 -18.05 -4.32 -5.13
C PHE A 197 -19.08 -4.90 -4.18
N VAL A 198 -19.65 -6.06 -4.54
CA VAL A 198 -20.59 -6.80 -3.71
C VAL A 198 -19.87 -7.92 -2.97
N LEU A 199 -19.86 -7.84 -1.64
CA LEU A 199 -19.43 -8.92 -0.76
C LEU A 199 -20.57 -9.94 -0.58
N VAL A 200 -20.29 -11.22 -0.83
CA VAL A 200 -21.21 -12.34 -0.52
C VAL A 200 -20.68 -13.11 0.68
N ASN A 201 -21.47 -13.18 1.75
CA ASN A 201 -21.10 -13.84 3.00
C ASN A 201 -22.20 -14.79 3.50
N ASN A 202 -21.82 -15.74 4.37
CA ASN A 202 -22.74 -16.71 4.98
C ASN A 202 -23.38 -16.21 6.30
N HIS A 203 -23.09 -14.98 6.71
CA HIS A 203 -23.64 -14.35 7.91
C HIS A 203 -23.56 -12.82 7.76
N ASP A 204 -24.27 -12.09 8.62
CA ASP A 204 -24.21 -10.63 8.65
C ASP A 204 -22.79 -10.13 8.98
N PRO A 205 -22.12 -9.40 8.06
CA PRO A 205 -20.75 -8.93 8.26
C PRO A 205 -20.62 -7.72 9.22
N LYS A 206 -21.38 -7.68 10.33
CA LYS A 206 -21.31 -6.58 11.31
C LYS A 206 -19.90 -6.34 11.88
N PRO A 207 -19.10 -7.38 12.24
CA PRO A 207 -17.74 -7.15 12.72
C PRO A 207 -16.86 -6.47 11.67
N LEU A 208 -16.96 -6.94 10.42
CA LEU A 208 -16.25 -6.35 9.29
C LEU A 208 -16.64 -4.89 9.06
N ARG A 209 -17.93 -4.55 9.15
CA ARG A 209 -18.40 -3.15 9.05
C ARG A 209 -17.75 -2.25 10.08
N ARG A 210 -17.67 -2.69 11.34
CA ARG A 210 -17.02 -1.93 12.42
C ARG A 210 -15.54 -1.73 12.16
N GLU A 211 -14.88 -2.72 11.57
CA GLU A 211 -13.47 -2.64 11.20
C GLU A 211 -13.23 -1.65 10.04
N PHE A 212 -14.13 -1.62 9.06
CA PHE A 212 -14.14 -0.59 8.02
C PHE A 212 -14.30 0.81 8.59
N GLU A 213 -15.26 1.03 9.49
CA GLU A 213 -15.45 2.33 10.15
C GLU A 213 -14.19 2.79 10.93
N ALA A 214 -13.53 1.86 11.62
CA ALA A 214 -12.31 2.19 12.36
C ALA A 214 -11.10 2.49 11.46
N THR A 215 -11.05 1.90 10.26
CA THR A 215 -9.89 1.96 9.36
C THR A 215 -10.05 3.02 8.26
N HIS A 216 -11.28 3.22 7.79
CA HIS A 216 -11.66 4.11 6.69
C HIS A 216 -12.83 5.03 7.13
N PRO A 217 -12.66 5.82 8.21
CA PRO A 217 -13.72 6.64 8.77
C PRO A 217 -14.18 7.67 7.73
N GLY A 218 -15.48 7.66 7.41
CA GLY A 218 -16.09 8.61 6.47
C GLY A 218 -15.70 8.44 4.99
N THR A 219 -14.87 7.46 4.64
CA THR A 219 -14.40 7.26 3.25
C THR A 219 -14.94 5.99 2.59
N HIS A 220 -15.75 5.20 3.31
CA HIS A 220 -16.38 3.99 2.78
C HIS A 220 -17.92 4.09 2.79
N THR A 221 -18.56 3.35 1.89
CA THR A 221 -20.03 3.15 1.84
C THR A 221 -20.37 1.69 2.16
N TRP A 222 -21.59 1.47 2.68
CA TRP A 222 -22.04 0.16 3.13
C TRP A 222 -23.54 -0.01 2.95
N ASP A 223 -23.95 -0.69 1.87
CA ASP A 223 -25.36 -0.93 1.57
C ASP A 223 -25.70 -2.41 1.61
N TYR A 224 -26.71 -2.77 2.41
CA TYR A 224 -27.25 -4.13 2.36
C TYR A 224 -28.11 -4.30 1.09
N ILE A 225 -27.71 -5.22 0.22
CA ILE A 225 -28.48 -5.66 -0.94
C ILE A 225 -29.42 -6.80 -0.53
N GLU A 226 -28.94 -7.72 0.31
CA GLU A 226 -29.68 -8.87 0.79
C GLU A 226 -29.28 -9.20 2.23
N SER A 227 -30.29 -9.46 3.06
CA SER A 227 -30.13 -9.63 4.51
C SER A 227 -30.66 -10.98 4.99
N GLY A 228 -30.02 -12.08 4.56
CA GLY A 228 -30.17 -13.41 5.15
C GLY A 228 -31.57 -14.04 5.11
N PRO A 229 -31.74 -15.22 5.73
CA PRO A 229 -30.78 -15.91 6.62
C PRO A 229 -29.69 -16.72 5.90
N GLU A 230 -29.87 -17.09 4.64
CA GLU A 230 -28.98 -18.01 3.91
C GLU A 230 -27.80 -17.31 3.24
N ILE A 231 -28.02 -16.11 2.70
CA ILE A 231 -27.02 -15.32 1.99
C ILE A 231 -27.10 -13.87 2.44
N TRP A 232 -25.93 -13.26 2.64
CA TRP A 232 -25.80 -11.83 2.89
C TRP A 232 -25.05 -11.20 1.74
N ARG A 233 -25.65 -10.19 1.10
CA ARG A 233 -25.03 -9.40 0.04
C ARG A 233 -24.91 -7.96 0.50
N VAL A 234 -23.69 -7.45 0.53
CA VAL A 234 -23.40 -6.07 0.94
C VAL A 234 -22.59 -5.40 -0.17
N ARG A 235 -23.05 -4.25 -0.65
CA ARG A 235 -22.23 -3.36 -1.48
C ARG A 235 -21.30 -2.58 -0.56
N ILE A 236 -19.99 -2.71 -0.81
CA ILE A 236 -18.94 -1.96 -0.13
C ILE A 236 -18.29 -1.08 -1.20
N GLY A 237 -18.22 0.23 -0.97
CA GLY A 237 -17.66 1.17 -1.93
C GLY A 237 -16.77 2.21 -1.29
N MET A 238 -15.93 2.84 -2.12
CA MET A 238 -15.16 4.01 -1.73
C MET A 238 -16.03 5.25 -1.97
N ALA A 239 -16.10 6.16 -1.00
CA ALA A 239 -16.85 7.40 -1.16
C ALA A 239 -16.29 8.21 -2.34
N ALA A 240 -17.18 8.79 -3.15
CA ALA A 240 -16.75 9.73 -4.18
C ALA A 240 -16.10 10.95 -3.52
N VAL A 241 -15.03 11.48 -4.13
CA VAL A 241 -14.49 12.77 -3.72
C VAL A 241 -15.59 13.81 -3.92
N GLY A 242 -15.92 14.57 -2.87
CA GLY A 242 -16.95 15.60 -2.93
C GLY A 242 -16.69 16.57 -4.09
N ALA A 243 -17.68 16.74 -4.96
CA ALA A 243 -17.68 17.72 -6.05
C ALA A 243 -17.70 19.17 -5.53
#